data_AF-A0A5U1Q404-F1
#
_entry.id   AF-A0A5U1Q404-F1
#
_cell.length_a   1.000
_cell.length_b   1.000
_cell.length_c   1.000
_cell.angle_alpha   90.00
_cell.angle_beta   90.00
_cell.angle_gamma   90.00
#
_symmetry.space_group_name_H-M   'P 1'
#
loop_
_entity.id
_entity.type
_entity.pdbx_description
1 polymer ?
#
loop_
_entity_poly.entity_id
_entity_poly.type
_entity_poly.pdbx_seq_one_letter_code
_entity_poly.pdbx_strand_id
1 'polypeptide(L)'
;MGSQLNKGNGAPIPSHIADKLRGRSYGSFDDLREDLWEEISNDPKLMAQFGEDNQERISNGLAPWVPSDGYYHGPNEVVKKFQIHHDQAIEDGGGVYDLDNLRIVTPRLHDEIHYRR
;
A
#
# COMPACT_ATOMS: atom_id res chain seq x y z
N MET A 1 -2.27 8.13 11.06
CA MET A 1 -1.88 8.09 9.63
C MET A 1 -3.01 8.39 8.60
N GLY A 2 -4.19 8.90 8.98
CA GLY A 2 -5.38 8.86 8.10
C GLY A 2 -5.52 9.91 6.98
N SER A 3 -4.83 11.06 6.99
CA SER A 3 -5.17 12.16 6.08
C SER A 3 -4.54 12.06 4.68
N GLN A 4 -3.34 11.50 4.54
CA GLN A 4 -2.61 11.40 3.27
C GLN A 4 -3.02 10.17 2.45
N LEU A 5 -3.53 9.11 3.09
CA LEU A 5 -3.97 7.90 2.40
C LEU A 5 -5.27 8.12 1.60
N ASN A 6 -5.97 9.22 1.89
CA ASN A 6 -7.28 9.60 1.35
C ASN A 6 -7.23 10.85 0.45
N LYS A 7 -6.04 11.43 0.21
CA LYS A 7 -5.84 12.68 -0.55
C LYS A 7 -4.47 12.69 -1.27
N GLY A 8 -4.32 13.45 -2.34
CA GLY A 8 -3.04 13.54 -3.07
C GLY A 8 -2.67 12.22 -3.75
N ASN A 9 -1.39 11.83 -3.70
CA ASN A 9 -0.89 10.61 -4.33
C ASN A 9 -0.74 9.41 -3.35
N GLY A 10 -1.30 9.51 -2.14
CA GLY A 10 -1.12 8.49 -1.10
C GLY A 10 0.12 8.70 -0.24
N ALA A 11 0.41 7.72 0.63
CA ALA A 11 1.56 7.76 1.53
C ALA A 11 2.80 7.09 0.91
N PRO A 12 4.01 7.68 1.02
CA PRO A 12 5.24 7.00 0.64
C PRO A 12 5.49 5.74 1.48
N ILE A 13 6.23 4.78 0.92
CA ILE A 13 6.85 3.73 1.72
C ILE A 13 7.86 4.37 2.69
N PRO A 14 7.80 4.08 4.01
CA PRO A 14 8.78 4.60 4.95
C PRO A 14 10.20 4.19 4.54
N SER A 15 11.15 5.15 4.55
CA SER A 15 12.49 4.92 3.99
C SER A 15 13.22 3.75 4.64
N HIS A 16 13.07 3.58 5.97
CA HIS A 16 13.71 2.48 6.69
C HIS A 16 13.09 1.11 6.39
N ILE A 17 11.85 1.06 5.89
CA ILE A 17 11.25 -0.16 5.33
C ILE A 17 11.79 -0.39 3.93
N ALA A 18 11.83 0.67 3.11
CA ALA A 18 12.34 0.58 1.75
C ALA A 18 13.80 0.08 1.71
N ASP A 19 14.65 0.57 2.62
CA ASP A 19 16.05 0.16 2.76
C ASP A 19 16.23 -1.35 2.99
N LYS A 20 15.29 -2.01 3.67
CA LYS A 20 15.36 -3.46 3.92
C LYS A 20 14.98 -4.31 2.71
N LEU A 21 14.20 -3.74 1.80
CA LEU A 21 13.69 -4.42 0.61
C LEU A 21 14.57 -4.11 -0.62
N ARG A 22 15.34 -3.01 -0.59
CA ARG A 22 16.30 -2.66 -1.65
C ARG A 22 17.31 -3.79 -1.86
N GLY A 23 17.53 -4.12 -3.13
CA GLY A 23 18.46 -5.18 -3.54
C GLY A 23 17.90 -6.60 -3.46
N ARG A 24 16.66 -6.79 -2.98
CA ARG A 24 15.94 -8.07 -3.12
C ARG A 24 15.41 -8.22 -4.55
N SER A 25 15.29 -9.47 -4.99
CA SER A 25 14.68 -9.84 -6.27
C SER A 25 13.34 -10.52 -6.02
N TYR A 26 12.33 -10.14 -6.80
CA TYR A 26 10.98 -10.67 -6.68
C TYR A 26 10.55 -11.37 -7.96
N GLY A 27 9.84 -12.50 -7.83
CA GLY A 27 9.28 -13.22 -8.98
C GLY A 27 7.96 -12.62 -9.46
N SER A 28 7.24 -11.94 -8.55
CA SER A 28 5.99 -11.27 -8.83
C SER A 28 5.85 -9.98 -8.00
N PHE A 29 4.92 -9.11 -8.38
CA PHE A 29 4.58 -7.94 -7.54
C PHE A 29 3.86 -8.36 -6.25
N ASP A 30 3.24 -9.54 -6.24
CA ASP A 30 2.59 -10.09 -5.05
C ASP A 30 3.63 -10.43 -3.98
N ASP A 31 4.76 -11.00 -4.38
CA ASP A 31 5.89 -11.31 -3.50
C ASP A 31 6.43 -10.04 -2.84
N LEU A 32 6.60 -8.96 -3.62
CA LEU A 32 7.01 -7.65 -3.08
C LEU A 32 5.97 -7.11 -2.09
N ARG A 33 4.68 -7.23 -2.41
CA ARG A 33 3.60 -6.76 -1.54
C ARG A 33 3.62 -7.50 -0.21
N GLU A 34 3.79 -8.81 -0.23
CA GLU A 34 3.86 -9.63 0.99
C GLU A 34 5.05 -9.23 1.87
N ASP A 35 6.26 -9.20 1.29
CA ASP A 35 7.48 -8.74 1.97
C ASP A 35 7.33 -7.33 2.56
N LEU A 36 6.67 -6.42 1.84
CA LEU A 36 6.43 -5.06 2.33
C LEU A 36 5.58 -5.06 3.60
N TRP A 37 4.49 -5.81 3.63
CA TRP A 37 3.65 -5.90 4.82
C TRP A 37 4.36 -6.63 5.96
N GLU A 38 5.14 -7.68 5.66
CA GLU A 38 5.96 -8.36 6.67
C GLU A 38 7.00 -7.42 7.30
N GLU A 39 7.70 -6.59 6.51
CA GLU A 39 8.66 -5.63 7.06
C GLU A 39 7.98 -4.53 7.89
N ILE A 40 6.77 -4.12 7.52
CA ILE A 40 5.94 -3.23 8.35
C ILE A 40 5.55 -3.92 9.67
N SER A 41 5.25 -5.23 9.63
CA SER A 41 4.92 -6.03 10.81
C SER A 41 6.06 -6.06 11.84
N ASN A 42 7.30 -6.02 11.35
CA ASN A 42 8.52 -6.01 12.15
C ASN A 42 8.85 -4.62 12.73
N ASP A 43 8.06 -3.58 12.45
CA ASP A 43 8.21 -2.26 13.05
C ASP A 43 7.09 -1.98 14.08
N PRO A 44 7.40 -2.03 15.39
CA PRO A 44 6.41 -1.77 16.44
C PRO A 44 5.76 -0.38 16.36
N LYS A 45 6.47 0.65 15.88
CA LYS A 45 5.93 2.00 15.76
C LYS A 45 4.94 2.12 14.60
N LEU A 46 5.17 1.40 13.52
CA LEU A 46 4.20 1.32 12.42
C LEU A 46 2.99 0.47 12.84
N MET A 47 3.23 -0.69 13.45
CA MET A 47 2.18 -1.60 13.92
C MET A 47 1.24 -0.97 14.94
N ALA A 48 1.76 -0.14 15.84
CA ALA A 48 0.98 0.58 16.85
C ALA A 48 -0.09 1.54 16.26
N GLN A 49 -0.06 1.81 14.95
CA GLN A 49 -1.03 2.65 14.27
C GLN A 49 -2.25 1.88 13.74
N PHE A 50 -2.21 0.55 13.79
CA PHE A 50 -3.25 -0.35 13.32
C PHE A 50 -3.99 -0.99 14.51
N GLY A 51 -5.29 -1.27 14.35
CA GLY A 51 -6.04 -2.09 15.30
C GLY A 51 -5.67 -3.58 15.19
N GLU A 52 -6.04 -4.38 16.19
CA GLU A 52 -5.64 -5.79 16.34
C GLU A 52 -5.86 -6.64 15.07
N ASP A 53 -7.05 -6.58 14.46
CA ASP A 53 -7.35 -7.31 13.21
C ASP A 53 -6.37 -6.96 12.08
N ASN A 54 -6.00 -5.68 11.97
CA ASN A 54 -5.06 -5.25 10.95
C ASN A 54 -3.62 -5.64 11.31
N GLN A 55 -3.26 -5.63 12.60
CA GLN A 55 -1.96 -6.13 13.03
C GLN A 55 -1.81 -7.63 12.71
N GLU A 56 -2.83 -8.44 12.96
CA GLU A 56 -2.83 -9.86 12.61
C GLU A 56 -2.66 -10.05 11.09
N ARG A 57 -3.40 -9.29 10.28
CA ARG A 57 -3.27 -9.36 8.82
C ARG A 57 -1.88 -9.01 8.32
N ILE A 58 -1.33 -7.88 8.78
CA ILE A 58 -0.01 -7.41 8.39
C ILE A 58 1.07 -8.44 8.79
N SER A 59 0.94 -9.05 9.97
CA SER A 59 1.85 -10.10 10.45
C SER A 59 1.80 -11.39 9.62
N ASN A 60 0.76 -11.58 8.80
CA ASN A 60 0.62 -12.68 7.84
C ASN A 60 0.92 -12.22 6.39
N GLY A 61 1.60 -11.08 6.20
CA GLY A 61 1.91 -10.54 4.86
C GLY A 61 0.71 -9.95 4.11
N LEU A 62 -0.45 -9.83 4.78
CA LEU A 62 -1.68 -9.37 4.14
C LEU A 62 -1.86 -7.86 4.28
N ALA A 63 -2.36 -7.23 3.22
CA ALA A 63 -2.75 -5.82 3.28
C ALA A 63 -3.82 -5.58 4.35
N PRO A 64 -3.65 -4.53 5.19
CA PRO A 64 -4.62 -4.16 6.19
C PRO A 64 -5.88 -3.59 5.53
N TRP A 65 -6.99 -3.66 6.26
CA TRP A 65 -8.23 -2.98 5.93
C TRP A 65 -8.09 -1.47 6.13
N VAL A 66 -8.69 -0.70 5.23
CA VAL A 66 -8.82 0.75 5.36
C VAL A 66 -9.99 1.11 6.27
N PRO A 67 -10.02 2.33 6.87
CA PRO A 67 -11.24 2.84 7.49
C PRO A 67 -12.36 2.97 6.45
N SER A 68 -13.63 2.90 6.89
CA SER A 68 -14.78 2.80 5.97
C SER A 68 -14.93 3.96 4.97
N ASP A 69 -14.41 5.14 5.30
CA ASP A 69 -14.38 6.31 4.41
C ASP A 69 -13.40 6.16 3.22
N GLY A 70 -12.51 5.17 3.29
CA GLY A 70 -11.56 4.81 2.24
C GLY A 70 -12.04 3.68 1.33
N TYR A 71 -13.22 3.10 1.57
CA TYR A 71 -13.74 2.00 0.75
C TYR A 71 -14.05 2.47 -0.68
N TYR A 72 -13.67 1.63 -1.64
CA TYR A 72 -14.20 1.74 -2.99
C TYR A 72 -15.48 0.94 -3.09
N HIS A 73 -16.54 1.56 -3.58
CA HIS A 73 -17.83 0.94 -3.87
C HIS A 73 -18.04 0.93 -5.38
N GLY A 74 -17.59 -0.16 -6.01
CA GLY A 74 -17.79 -0.40 -7.42
C GLY A 74 -19.13 -1.06 -7.72
N PRO A 75 -19.50 -1.17 -9.01
CA PRO A 75 -20.75 -1.81 -9.42
C PRO A 75 -20.82 -3.30 -9.06
N ASN A 76 -19.67 -3.99 -9.01
CA ASN A 76 -19.59 -5.44 -8.81
C ASN A 76 -18.85 -5.85 -7.53
N GLU A 77 -18.11 -4.93 -6.90
CA GLU A 77 -17.28 -5.25 -5.74
C GLU A 77 -17.11 -4.06 -4.79
N VAL A 78 -16.87 -4.37 -3.52
CA VAL A 78 -16.44 -3.39 -2.51
C VAL A 78 -15.02 -3.74 -2.10
N VAL A 79 -14.07 -2.87 -2.43
CA VAL A 79 -12.66 -3.05 -2.06
C VAL A 79 -12.38 -2.31 -0.78
N LYS A 80 -11.85 -3.04 0.21
CA LYS A 80 -11.67 -2.56 1.60
C LYS A 80 -10.23 -2.57 2.07
N LYS A 81 -9.29 -3.11 1.28
CA LYS A 81 -7.87 -3.23 1.67
C LYS A 81 -7.05 -2.09 1.09
N PHE A 82 -6.01 -1.66 1.80
CA PHE A 82 -5.01 -0.76 1.24
C PHE A 82 -4.42 -1.36 -0.04
N GLN A 83 -4.09 -0.49 -0.99
CA GLN A 83 -3.49 -0.86 -2.27
C GLN A 83 -2.12 -0.20 -2.41
N ILE A 84 -1.24 -0.83 -3.18
CA ILE A 84 0.05 -0.27 -3.58
C ILE A 84 -0.12 0.26 -5.00
N HIS A 85 0.22 1.53 -5.19
CA HIS A 85 0.07 2.27 -6.44
C HIS A 85 1.43 2.75 -6.93
N HIS A 86 1.68 2.66 -8.24
CA HIS A 86 2.84 3.27 -8.90
C HIS A 86 2.58 4.76 -9.17
N ASP A 87 3.38 5.65 -8.59
CA ASP A 87 3.25 7.11 -8.72
C ASP A 87 3.52 7.57 -10.16
N GLN A 88 4.60 7.07 -10.76
CA GLN A 88 4.86 7.10 -12.20
C GLN A 88 4.38 5.80 -12.82
N ALA A 89 3.52 5.91 -13.84
CA ALA A 89 3.00 4.76 -14.56
C ALA A 89 4.14 3.93 -15.20
N ILE A 90 3.98 2.61 -15.22
CA ILE A 90 4.97 1.68 -15.78
C ILE A 90 5.18 1.96 -17.28
N GLU A 91 4.11 2.28 -18.00
CA GLU A 91 4.16 2.62 -19.44
C GLU A 91 4.95 3.91 -19.74
N ASP A 92 5.05 4.80 -18.76
CA ASP A 92 5.85 6.04 -18.83
C ASP A 92 7.27 5.85 -18.27
N GLY A 93 7.70 4.61 -18.04
CA GLY A 93 9.04 4.28 -17.53
C GLY A 93 9.14 4.22 -16.00
N GLY A 94 8.02 4.20 -15.28
CA GLY A 94 8.00 3.97 -13.84
C GLY A 94 8.52 2.58 -13.48
N GLY A 95 9.42 2.52 -12.48
CA GLY A 95 9.97 1.25 -12.01
C GLY A 95 8.91 0.39 -11.34
N VAL A 96 8.78 -0.87 -11.76
CA VAL A 96 7.79 -1.83 -11.22
C VAL A 96 8.06 -2.14 -9.74
N TYR A 97 9.33 -2.32 -9.39
CA TYR A 97 9.82 -2.66 -8.04
C TYR A 97 10.60 -1.51 -7.39
N ASP A 98 10.50 -0.31 -7.96
CA ASP A 98 11.12 0.88 -7.38
C ASP A 98 10.27 1.37 -6.20
N LEU A 99 10.74 1.14 -4.98
CA LEU A 99 10.04 1.49 -3.75
C LEU A 99 9.79 3.00 -3.60
N ASP A 100 10.61 3.84 -4.24
CA ASP A 100 10.41 5.30 -4.26
C ASP A 100 9.29 5.70 -5.25
N ASN A 101 8.98 4.80 -6.21
CA ASN A 101 7.84 4.91 -7.12
C ASN A 101 6.54 4.32 -6.55
N LEU A 102 6.54 3.75 -5.34
CA LEU A 102 5.36 3.12 -4.74
C LEU A 102 4.69 4.00 -3.69
N ARG A 103 3.36 3.95 -3.67
CA ARG A 103 2.48 4.67 -2.73
C ARG A 103 1.49 3.70 -2.11
N ILE A 104 1.21 3.86 -0.82
CA ILE A 104 0.07 3.23 -0.15
C ILE A 104 -1.14 4.14 -0.28
N VAL A 105 -2.23 3.62 -0.83
CA VAL A 105 -3.47 4.37 -1.09
C VAL A 105 -4.68 3.61 -0.56
N THR A 106 -5.73 4.35 -0.18
CA THR A 106 -7.04 3.72 -0.03
C THR A 106 -7.61 3.36 -1.40
N PRO A 107 -8.45 2.31 -1.49
CA PRO A 107 -9.03 1.93 -2.77
C PRO A 107 -9.94 3.02 -3.34
N ARG A 108 -10.61 3.83 -2.50
CA ARG A 108 -11.31 5.04 -2.96
C ARG A 108 -10.36 6.03 -3.66
N LEU A 109 -9.22 6.34 -3.04
CA LEU A 109 -8.25 7.26 -3.64
C LEU A 109 -7.64 6.67 -4.91
N HIS A 110 -7.38 5.36 -4.95
CA HIS A 110 -6.84 4.70 -6.13
C HIS A 110 -7.79 4.79 -7.34
N ASP A 111 -9.11 4.63 -7.11
CA ASP A 111 -10.14 4.89 -8.14
C ASP A 111 -10.13 6.35 -8.60
N GLU A 112 -10.02 7.29 -7.67
CA GLU A 112 -9.95 8.73 -7.98
C GLU A 112 -8.73 9.08 -8.85
N ILE A 113 -7.57 8.49 -8.56
CA ILE A 113 -6.33 8.73 -9.31
C ILE A 113 -6.43 8.24 -10.76
N HIS A 114 -7.03 7.06 -10.99
CA HIS A 114 -7.07 6.42 -12.30
C HIS A 114 -8.27 6.80 -13.17
N TYR A 115 -9.45 7.03 -12.57
CA TYR A 115 -10.70 7.09 -13.33
C TYR A 115 -11.48 8.41 -13.19
N ARG A 116 -11.13 9.27 -12.23
CA ARG A 116 -11.91 10.49 -11.93
C ARG A 116 -11.13 11.79 -12.08
N ARG A 117 -10.03 11.78 -12.82
CA ARG A 117 -9.28 12.99 -13.19
C ARG A 117 -10.01 13.81 -14.24
#